data_AF-J3IPA7-F1
#
_entry.id   AF-J3IPA7-F1
#
_cell.length_a   1.000
_cell.length_b   1.000
_cell.length_c   1.000
_cell.angle_alpha   90.00
_cell.angle_beta   90.00
_cell.angle_gamma   90.00
#
_symmetry.space_group_name_H-M   'P 1'
#
loop_
_entity.id
_entity.type
_entity.pdbx_description
1 polymer ?
#
loop_
_entity_poly.entity_id
_entity_poly.type
_entity_poly.pdbx_seq_one_letter_code
_entity_poly.pdbx_strand_id
1 'polypeptide(L)'
;MDNRSKLFPRVIASLAIVGVMIGLMIGRLTTPDPTVLQQIEVTDGGLLVWFNNEPKLHGEVIDGTVALLFQAEGPAQKGQLKLNGKDVNWRTRASDGGLLLTVLAARPLQGDWAGSAVDDRWRLEIHLREQ
;
A
#
# COMPACT_ATOMS: atom_id res chain seq x y z
N MET A 1 -39.98 46.81 25.56
CA MET A 1 -38.84 46.87 24.62
C MET A 1 -37.71 46.06 25.23
N ASP A 2 -37.67 44.79 24.83
CA ASP A 2 -37.00 43.70 25.52
C ASP A 2 -35.50 43.64 25.17
N ASN A 3 -34.65 43.72 26.19
CA ASN A 3 -33.18 43.76 26.04
C ASN A 3 -32.50 42.38 26.28
N ARG A 4 -33.25 41.28 26.22
CA ARG A 4 -32.74 39.92 26.43
C ARG A 4 -32.63 39.17 25.11
N SER A 5 -31.48 39.26 24.43
CA SER A 5 -31.02 38.23 23.44
C SER A 5 -29.77 38.59 22.63
N LYS A 6 -28.97 39.62 22.98
CA LYS A 6 -27.76 39.94 22.18
C LYS A 6 -26.50 39.13 22.53
N LEU A 7 -26.52 38.32 23.60
CA LEU A 7 -25.36 37.52 24.03
C LEU A 7 -25.39 36.06 23.54
N PHE A 8 -26.59 35.48 23.38
CA PHE A 8 -26.76 34.10 22.90
C PHE A 8 -26.10 33.80 21.53
N PRO A 9 -26.20 34.65 20.50
CA PRO A 9 -25.61 34.33 19.19
C PRO A 9 -24.07 34.32 19.21
N ARG A 10 -23.42 35.09 20.10
CA ARG A 10 -21.95 35.09 20.24
C ARG A 10 -21.43 33.80 20.88
N VAL A 11 -22.19 33.23 21.81
CA VAL A 11 -21.84 31.95 22.45
C VAL A 11 -22.01 30.79 21.47
N ILE A 12 -23.08 30.79 20.65
CA ILE A 12 -23.27 29.76 19.61
C ILE A 12 -22.21 29.86 18.52
N ALA A 13 -21.86 31.07 18.07
CA ALA A 13 -20.82 31.26 17.06
C ALA A 13 -19.44 30.79 17.56
N SER A 14 -19.08 31.05 18.81
CA SER A 14 -17.82 30.55 19.39
C SER A 14 -17.84 29.04 19.62
N LEU A 15 -18.97 28.47 20.03
CA LEU A 15 -19.13 27.02 20.17
C LEU A 15 -19.03 26.29 18.82
N ALA A 16 -19.54 26.89 17.74
CA ALA A 16 -19.42 26.37 16.38
C ALA A 16 -17.95 26.35 15.92
N ILE A 17 -17.18 27.40 16.19
CA ILE A 17 -15.74 27.45 15.86
C ILE A 17 -14.96 26.39 16.64
N VAL A 18 -15.23 26.24 17.95
CA VAL A 18 -14.60 25.20 18.77
C VAL A 18 -14.99 23.80 18.29
N GLY A 19 -16.25 23.57 17.95
CA GLY A 19 -16.72 22.32 17.35
C GLY A 19 -16.06 21.99 16.01
N VAL A 20 -15.83 22.99 15.15
CA VAL A 20 -15.09 22.83 13.89
C VAL A 20 -13.62 22.50 14.13
N MET A 21 -12.97 23.20 15.06
CA MET A 21 -11.56 22.94 15.43
C MET A 21 -11.38 21.52 15.98
N ILE A 22 -12.28 21.06 16.85
CA ILE A 22 -12.26 19.70 17.40
C ILE A 22 -12.61 18.67 16.32
N GLY A 23 -13.60 18.93 15.46
CA GLY A 23 -13.98 18.05 14.36
C GLY A 23 -12.83 17.82 13.36
N LEU A 24 -12.03 18.85 13.08
CA LEU A 24 -10.84 18.74 12.23
C LEU A 24 -9.71 17.95 12.91
N MET A 25 -9.53 18.12 14.23
CA MET A 25 -8.53 17.35 14.99
C MET A 25 -8.91 15.86 15.13
N ILE A 26 -10.20 15.54 15.28
CA ILE A 26 -10.69 14.16 15.33
C ILE A 26 -10.62 13.50 13.94
N GLY A 27 -10.88 14.24 12.86
CA GLY A 27 -10.84 13.70 11.49
C GLY A 27 -9.48 13.11 11.09
N ARG A 28 -8.39 13.48 11.75
CA ARG A 28 -7.05 12.93 11.50
C ARG A 28 -6.73 11.68 12.33
N LEU A 29 -7.43 11.48 13.44
CA LEU A 29 -7.21 10.36 14.37
C LEU A 29 -7.88 9.05 13.90
N THR A 30 -8.72 9.10 12.86
CA THR A 30 -9.41 7.93 12.30
C THR A 30 -8.88 7.50 10.94
N THR A 31 -7.85 8.17 10.41
CA THR A 31 -7.19 7.70 9.18
C THR A 31 -6.38 6.46 9.51
N PRO A 32 -6.63 5.30 8.89
CA PRO A 32 -5.79 4.13 9.05
C PRO A 32 -4.35 4.49 8.70
N ASP A 33 -3.37 3.96 9.44
CA ASP A 33 -1.97 4.16 9.09
C ASP A 33 -1.73 3.73 7.64
N PRO A 34 -1.01 4.53 6.84
CA PRO A 34 -0.75 4.17 5.45
C PRO A 34 0.02 2.86 5.39
N THR A 35 -0.34 1.98 4.45
CA THR A 35 0.46 0.79 4.17
C THR A 35 1.73 1.21 3.43
N VAL A 36 2.89 0.81 3.92
CA VAL A 36 4.21 1.21 3.43
C VAL A 36 5.06 -0.03 3.18
N LEU A 37 5.71 -0.07 2.01
CA LEU A 37 6.73 -1.05 1.68
C LEU A 37 7.95 -0.86 2.59
N GLN A 38 8.27 -1.90 3.36
CA GLN A 38 9.43 -1.90 4.24
C GLN A 38 10.65 -2.54 3.58
N GLN A 39 10.47 -3.70 2.93
CA GLN A 39 11.59 -4.49 2.43
C GLN A 39 11.15 -5.41 1.29
N ILE A 40 12.07 -5.70 0.36
CA ILE A 40 11.93 -6.74 -0.65
C ILE A 40 13.13 -7.67 -0.52
N GLU A 41 12.88 -8.97 -0.39
CA GLU A 41 13.91 -10.00 -0.39
C GLU A 41 13.73 -10.90 -1.61
N VAL A 42 14.85 -11.30 -2.18
CA VAL A 42 14.88 -12.26 -3.27
C VAL A 42 15.01 -13.66 -2.68
N THR A 43 14.11 -14.56 -3.07
CA THR A 43 14.14 -15.98 -2.67
C THR A 43 14.42 -16.87 -3.87
N ASP A 44 14.65 -18.16 -3.61
CA ASP A 44 14.81 -19.15 -4.66
C ASP A 44 13.46 -19.35 -5.37
N GLY A 45 13.34 -18.78 -6.58
CA GLY A 45 12.12 -18.83 -7.38
C GLY A 45 11.07 -17.74 -7.09
N GLY A 46 11.40 -16.67 -6.34
CA GLY A 46 10.39 -15.68 -5.97
C GLY A 46 10.86 -14.41 -5.29
N LEU A 47 9.89 -13.68 -4.74
CA LEU A 47 10.10 -12.46 -3.96
C LEU A 47 9.31 -12.54 -2.65
N LEU A 48 9.92 -12.07 -1.56
CA LEU A 48 9.22 -11.74 -0.32
C LEU A 48 9.09 -10.23 -0.24
N VAL A 49 7.87 -9.73 -0.12
CA VAL A 49 7.58 -8.30 -0.02
C VAL A 49 6.99 -8.01 1.35
N TRP A 50 7.67 -7.16 2.11
CA TRP A 50 7.30 -6.81 3.47
C TRP A 50 6.63 -5.44 3.53
N PHE A 51 5.50 -5.38 4.22
CA PHE A 51 4.76 -4.16 4.51
C PHE A 51 4.54 -4.02 6.01
N ASN A 52 4.30 -2.80 6.48
CA ASN A 52 3.88 -2.57 7.88
C ASN A 52 2.48 -3.15 8.17
N ASN A 53 1.57 -3.12 7.19
CA ASN A 53 0.18 -3.59 7.28
C ASN A 53 -0.18 -4.38 6.01
N GLU A 54 -1.28 -5.13 6.04
CA GLU A 54 -1.80 -5.81 4.85
C GLU A 54 -2.19 -4.78 3.76
N PRO A 55 -1.58 -4.81 2.56
CA PRO A 55 -2.00 -3.97 1.46
C PRO A 55 -3.19 -4.59 0.73
N LYS A 56 -4.09 -3.75 0.22
CA LYS A 56 -5.01 -4.23 -0.82
C LYS A 56 -4.22 -4.54 -2.08
N LEU A 57 -4.38 -5.76 -2.59
CA LEU A 57 -3.62 -6.30 -3.71
C LEU A 57 -4.54 -6.57 -4.91
N HIS A 58 -4.13 -6.10 -6.08
CA HIS A 58 -4.69 -6.49 -7.37
C HIS A 58 -3.57 -7.06 -8.23
N GLY A 59 -3.68 -8.34 -8.61
CA GLY A 59 -2.67 -9.02 -9.41
C GLY A 59 -3.20 -9.36 -10.80
N GLU A 60 -2.37 -9.13 -11.81
CA GLU A 60 -2.65 -9.47 -13.20
C GLU A 60 -1.42 -10.14 -13.82
N VAL A 61 -1.66 -11.17 -14.64
CA VAL A 61 -0.62 -11.82 -15.45
C VAL A 61 -0.92 -11.51 -16.91
N ILE A 62 -0.11 -10.65 -17.52
CA ILE A 62 -0.29 -10.18 -18.91
C ILE A 62 0.91 -10.59 -19.73
N ASP A 63 0.69 -11.33 -20.82
CA ASP A 63 1.73 -11.74 -21.78
C ASP A 63 2.99 -12.33 -21.11
N GLY A 64 2.81 -13.09 -20.02
CA GLY A 64 3.91 -13.71 -19.30
C GLY A 64 4.70 -12.77 -18.39
N THR A 65 4.17 -11.58 -18.11
CA THR A 65 4.65 -10.64 -17.09
C THR A 65 3.71 -10.69 -15.89
N VAL A 66 4.26 -10.77 -14.68
CA VAL A 66 3.47 -10.67 -13.45
C VAL A 66 3.47 -9.23 -12.98
N ALA A 67 2.29 -8.62 -12.90
CA ALA A 67 2.09 -7.26 -12.43
C ALA A 67 1.20 -7.25 -11.17
N LEU A 68 1.73 -6.79 -10.06
CA LEU A 68 1.03 -6.71 -8.77
C LEU A 68 0.93 -5.24 -8.35
N LEU A 69 -0.30 -4.75 -8.22
CA LEU A 69 -0.58 -3.41 -7.73
C LEU A 69 -1.00 -3.48 -6.25
N PHE A 70 -0.23 -2.82 -5.41
CA PHE A 70 -0.48 -2.68 -3.98
C PHE A 70 -1.02 -1.28 -3.68
N GLN A 71 -2.11 -1.17 -2.92
CA GLN A 71 -2.47 0.09 -2.27
C GLN A 71 -1.52 0.34 -1.09
N ALA A 72 -0.30 0.72 -1.43
CA ALA A 72 0.78 0.99 -0.49
C ALA A 72 1.69 2.08 -1.05
N GLU A 73 2.43 2.74 -0.17
CA GLU A 73 3.48 3.68 -0.52
C GLU A 73 4.85 3.01 -0.44
N GLY A 74 5.81 3.45 -1.25
CA GLY A 74 7.15 2.90 -1.21
C GLY A 74 8.08 3.50 -2.26
N PRO A 75 9.39 3.40 -2.05
CA PRO A 75 10.36 3.85 -3.03
C PRO A 75 10.35 2.97 -4.28
N ALA A 76 10.70 3.55 -5.42
CA ALA A 76 10.99 2.78 -6.62
C ALA A 76 12.28 1.98 -6.40
N GLN A 77 12.20 0.67 -6.56
CA GLN A 77 13.30 -0.26 -6.41
C GLN A 77 13.38 -1.18 -7.61
N LYS A 78 14.53 -1.81 -7.81
CA LYS A 78 14.71 -2.81 -8.85
C LYS A 78 15.74 -3.83 -8.40
N GLY A 79 15.63 -5.02 -8.96
CA GLY A 79 16.61 -6.06 -8.76
C GLY A 79 16.42 -7.20 -9.74
N GLN A 80 17.13 -8.27 -9.47
CA GLN A 80 17.15 -9.47 -10.30
C GLN A 80 17.05 -10.67 -9.37
N LEU A 81 16.32 -11.69 -9.80
CA LEU A 81 16.28 -13.00 -9.18
C LEU A 81 16.62 -14.07 -10.22
N LYS A 82 16.99 -15.25 -9.74
CA LYS A 82 17.19 -16.42 -10.60
C LYS A 82 15.99 -17.34 -10.49
N LEU A 83 15.41 -17.68 -11.63
CA LEU A 83 14.37 -18.69 -11.76
C LEU A 83 14.85 -19.74 -12.75
N ASN A 84 14.97 -21.00 -12.34
CA ASN A 84 15.50 -22.10 -13.17
C ASN A 84 16.85 -21.77 -13.84
N GLY A 85 17.73 -21.06 -13.12
CA GLY A 85 19.04 -20.65 -13.64
C GLY A 85 19.01 -19.47 -14.62
N LYS A 86 17.85 -18.90 -14.91
CA LYS A 86 17.67 -17.71 -15.75
C LYS A 86 17.40 -16.48 -14.93
N ASP A 87 17.80 -15.36 -15.49
CA ASP A 87 17.64 -14.05 -14.90
C ASP A 87 16.21 -13.52 -15.11
N VAL A 88 15.58 -13.11 -14.01
CA VAL A 88 14.26 -12.49 -13.98
C VAL A 88 14.41 -11.12 -13.32
N ASN A 89 14.01 -10.07 -14.02
CA ASN A 89 14.11 -8.71 -13.52
C ASN A 89 12.82 -8.34 -12.79
N TRP A 90 12.95 -7.66 -11.66
CA TRP A 90 11.83 -7.11 -10.94
C TRP A 90 12.04 -5.63 -10.65
N ARG A 91 10.95 -4.89 -10.56
CA ARG A 91 10.96 -3.48 -10.18
C ARG A 91 9.67 -3.06 -9.49
N THR A 92 9.79 -2.16 -8.53
CA THR A 92 8.67 -1.41 -7.97
C THR A 92 8.68 0.03 -8.48
N ARG A 93 7.50 0.61 -8.67
CA ARG A 93 7.33 2.03 -9.00
C ARG A 93 6.04 2.55 -8.38
N ALA A 94 6.01 3.85 -8.08
CA ALA A 94 4.76 4.53 -7.79
C ALA A 94 3.87 4.56 -9.05
N SER A 95 2.56 4.46 -8.84
CA SER A 95 1.49 4.48 -9.84
C SER A 95 0.26 5.16 -9.24
N ASP A 96 -0.69 5.58 -10.07
CA ASP A 96 -1.90 6.28 -9.62
C ASP A 96 -2.73 5.45 -8.61
N GLY A 97 -2.62 4.12 -8.64
CA GLY A 97 -3.29 3.20 -7.71
C GLY A 97 -2.45 2.72 -6.52
N GLY A 98 -1.22 3.24 -6.34
CA GLY A 98 -0.30 2.84 -5.26
C GLY A 98 1.07 2.39 -5.78
N LEU A 99 1.61 1.30 -5.22
CA LEU A 99 2.91 0.74 -5.59
C LEU A 99 2.73 -0.43 -6.57
N LEU A 100 3.27 -0.30 -7.77
CA LEU A 100 3.25 -1.36 -8.79
C LEU A 100 4.57 -2.14 -8.76
N LEU A 101 4.50 -3.45 -8.50
CA LEU A 101 5.57 -4.41 -8.73
C LEU A 101 5.39 -5.07 -10.09
N THR A 102 6.43 -5.07 -10.90
CA THR A 102 6.48 -5.77 -12.18
C THR A 102 7.62 -6.76 -12.17
N VAL A 103 7.32 -8.01 -12.54
CA VAL A 103 8.31 -9.08 -12.71
C VAL A 103 8.32 -9.52 -14.16
N LEU A 104 9.48 -9.45 -14.79
CA LEU A 104 9.70 -9.69 -16.22
C LEU A 104 10.79 -10.75 -16.43
N ALA A 105 10.47 -11.78 -17.20
CA ALA A 105 11.43 -12.78 -17.68
C ALA A 105 11.45 -12.86 -19.20
N ALA A 106 12.43 -13.57 -19.74
CA ALA A 106 12.54 -13.86 -21.17
C ALA A 106 11.50 -14.88 -21.69
N ARG A 107 10.70 -15.48 -20.80
CA ARG A 107 9.69 -16.49 -21.10
C ARG A 107 8.43 -16.19 -20.31
N PRO A 108 7.26 -16.73 -20.72
CA PRO A 108 6.03 -16.52 -19.98
C PRO A 108 6.14 -17.01 -18.53
N LEU A 109 5.90 -16.09 -17.60
CA LEU A 109 5.82 -16.37 -16.17
C LEU A 109 4.38 -16.60 -15.75
N GLN A 110 4.20 -17.58 -14.86
CA GLN A 110 3.07 -17.67 -13.96
C GLN A 110 3.50 -17.18 -12.57
N GLY A 111 2.59 -16.52 -11.87
CA GLY A 111 2.83 -16.03 -10.52
C GLY A 111 1.68 -16.44 -9.61
N ASP A 112 2.02 -16.97 -8.45
CA ASP A 112 1.11 -17.19 -7.33
C ASP A 112 1.59 -16.34 -6.15
N TRP A 113 0.67 -15.87 -5.31
CA TRP A 113 1.04 -15.07 -4.15
C TRP A 113 0.17 -15.39 -2.94
N ALA A 114 0.78 -15.31 -1.77
CA ALA A 114 0.13 -15.54 -0.49
C ALA A 114 0.57 -14.50 0.53
N GLY A 115 -0.38 -13.86 1.20
CA GLY A 115 -0.14 -12.91 2.29
C GLY A 115 -0.21 -13.60 3.65
N SER A 116 0.67 -13.22 4.57
CA SER A 116 0.68 -13.71 5.94
C SER A 116 1.19 -12.62 6.90
N ALA A 117 0.62 -12.54 8.10
CA ALA A 117 1.15 -11.70 9.17
C ALA A 117 2.31 -12.42 9.87
N VAL A 118 3.45 -11.73 10.02
CA VAL A 118 4.67 -12.24 10.65
C VAL A 118 5.31 -11.12 11.47
N ASP A 119 5.48 -11.31 12.79
CA ASP A 119 6.14 -10.37 13.70
C ASP A 119 5.65 -8.91 13.56
N ASP A 120 4.34 -8.70 13.67
CA ASP A 120 3.66 -7.40 13.51
C ASP A 120 3.88 -6.70 12.16
N ARG A 121 4.34 -7.46 11.16
CA ARG A 121 4.46 -7.03 9.78
C ARG A 121 3.61 -7.91 8.87
N TRP A 122 3.35 -7.41 7.69
CA TRP A 122 2.73 -8.20 6.64
C TRP A 122 3.79 -8.67 5.65
N ARG A 123 3.79 -9.97 5.37
CA ARG A 123 4.69 -10.61 4.41
C ARG A 123 3.87 -11.18 3.27
N LEU A 124 4.18 -10.74 2.06
CA LEU A 124 3.64 -11.31 0.83
C LEU A 124 4.70 -12.18 0.17
N GLU A 125 4.42 -13.47 0.06
CA GLU A 125 5.26 -14.41 -0.70
C GLU A 125 4.76 -14.46 -2.14
N ILE A 126 5.65 -14.18 -3.08
CA ILE A 126 5.37 -14.26 -4.51
C ILE A 126 6.20 -15.41 -5.07
N HIS A 127 5.51 -16.45 -5.50
CA HIS A 127 6.10 -17.64 -6.10
C HIS A 127 5.99 -17.53 -7.62
N LEU A 128 7.12 -17.62 -8.31
CA LEU A 128 7.17 -17.52 -9.77
C LEU A 128 7.43 -18.90 -10.37
N ARG A 129 6.74 -19.22 -11.45
CA ARG A 129 6.90 -20.47 -12.20
C ARG A 129 6.98 -20.17 -13.69
N GLU A 130 7.82 -20.91 -14.41
CA GLU A 130 7.79 -20.88 -15.89
C GLU A 130 6.56 -21.66 -16.38
N GLN A 131 5.90 -21.16 -17.43
CA GLN A 131 4.81 -21.87 -18.12
C GLN A 131 5.33 -22.96 -19.06
#